data_AF-A0A7C6NXZ6-F1
#
_entry.id   AF-A0A7C6NXZ6-F1
#
_cell.length_a   1.000
_cell.length_b   1.000
_cell.length_c   1.000
_cell.angle_alpha   90.00
_cell.angle_beta   90.00
_cell.angle_gamma   90.00
#
_symmetry.space_group_name_H-M   'P 1'
#
loop_
_entity.id
_entity.type
_entity.pdbx_description
1 polymer ?
#
loop_
_entity_poly.entity_id
_entity_poly.type
_entity_poly.pdbx_seq_one_letter_code
_entity_poly.pdbx_strand_id
1 'polypeptide(L)'
;MSRTDTPMKPGPRGITWLLHGWFFVCKLNPEEFEKALKDVKDFLDSGIPKYPVCTINAWNEWTEGSYLEPDTVNGMGYLEAVRKVFG
;
A
#
# COMPACT_ATOMS: atom_id res chain seq x y z
N MET A 1 18.17 -23.00 13.01
CA MET A 1 18.63 -22.40 11.74
C MET A 1 18.12 -23.27 10.59
N SER A 2 17.09 -22.82 9.88
CA SER A 2 17.00 -22.83 8.41
C SER A 2 15.66 -22.18 8.02
N ARG A 3 15.75 -20.96 7.48
CA ARG A 3 14.65 -20.31 6.78
C ARG A 3 14.49 -21.07 5.47
N THR A 4 13.38 -21.77 5.27
CA THR A 4 13.09 -22.41 3.99
C THR A 4 12.59 -21.35 3.01
N ASP A 5 13.33 -21.24 1.92
CA ASP A 5 13.07 -20.40 0.76
C ASP A 5 11.64 -20.56 0.27
N THR A 6 10.85 -19.49 0.41
CA THR A 6 9.59 -19.37 -0.32
C THR A 6 9.91 -18.65 -1.63
N PRO A 7 9.58 -19.22 -2.80
CA PRO A 7 9.95 -18.62 -4.07
C PRO A 7 9.22 -17.28 -4.25
N MET A 8 9.97 -16.19 -4.32
CA MET A 8 9.47 -14.89 -4.77
C MET A 8 8.94 -15.04 -6.19
N LYS A 9 7.63 -14.92 -6.38
CA LYS A 9 7.07 -14.72 -7.73
C LYS A 9 7.38 -13.28 -8.16
N PRO A 10 7.79 -13.04 -9.42
CA PRO A 10 8.05 -11.69 -9.89
C PRO A 10 6.71 -10.93 -9.93
N GLY A 11 6.52 -10.03 -8.97
CA GLY A 11 5.45 -9.04 -8.99
C GLY A 11 5.74 -7.96 -10.06
N PRO A 12 4.73 -7.16 -10.44
CA PRO A 12 4.94 -6.01 -11.31
C PRO A 12 6.06 -5.14 -10.74
N ARG A 13 6.98 -4.70 -11.60
CA ARG A 13 8.18 -3.94 -11.25
C ARG A 13 7.85 -2.81 -10.27
N GLY A 14 8.32 -2.92 -9.02
CA GLY A 14 8.35 -1.82 -8.05
C GLY A 14 7.71 -2.05 -6.68
N ILE A 15 6.97 -3.13 -6.45
CA ILE A 15 6.28 -3.34 -5.16
C ILE A 15 6.73 -4.67 -4.53
N THR A 16 7.52 -4.57 -3.46
CA THR A 16 7.98 -5.71 -2.66
C THR A 16 6.85 -6.17 -1.75
N TRP A 17 6.24 -7.32 -2.05
CA TRP A 17 5.20 -7.92 -1.21
C TRP A 17 5.83 -8.68 -0.05
N LEU A 18 5.57 -8.25 1.20
CA LEU A 18 5.75 -9.11 2.37
C LEU A 18 4.39 -9.68 2.77
N LEU A 19 4.25 -10.99 2.54
CA LEU A 19 3.27 -11.83 3.22
C LEU A 19 3.41 -11.60 4.73
N HIS A 20 2.28 -11.44 5.42
CA HIS A 20 2.06 -10.98 6.81
C HIS A 20 1.75 -9.48 6.93
N GLY A 21 0.52 -9.09 6.59
CA GLY A 21 -0.28 -8.07 7.29
C GLY A 21 0.24 -6.64 7.41
N TRP A 22 1.37 -6.28 6.81
CA TRP A 22 1.99 -4.96 6.95
C TRP A 22 2.33 -4.40 5.56
N PHE A 23 1.54 -3.42 5.10
CA PHE A 23 1.82 -2.67 3.89
C PHE A 23 2.77 -1.51 4.20
N PHE A 24 3.98 -1.55 3.64
CA PHE A 24 4.90 -0.42 3.67
C PHE A 24 4.65 0.48 2.45
N VAL A 25 4.04 1.64 2.69
CA VAL A 25 3.93 2.72 1.70
C VAL A 25 5.19 3.56 1.81
N CYS A 26 6.33 3.04 1.36
CA CYS A 26 7.56 3.84 1.30
C CYS A 26 7.74 4.39 -0.11
N LYS A 27 7.65 5.73 -0.24
CA LYS A 27 8.09 6.52 -1.42
C LYS A 27 7.25 6.44 -2.70
N LEU A 28 5.95 6.20 -2.62
CA LEU A 28 5.06 6.29 -3.78
C LEU A 28 4.54 7.73 -3.96
N ASN A 29 4.48 8.23 -5.20
CA ASN A 29 3.71 9.43 -5.49
C ASN A 29 2.18 9.12 -5.46
N PRO A 30 1.28 10.13 -5.46
CA PRO A 30 -0.15 9.89 -5.37
C PRO A 30 -0.74 8.94 -6.43
N GLU A 31 -0.20 8.93 -7.66
CA GLU A 31 -0.69 8.06 -8.73
C GLU A 31 -0.27 6.61 -8.53
N GLU A 32 0.98 6.40 -8.11
CA GLU A 32 1.50 5.06 -7.79
C GLU A 32 0.81 4.50 -6.54
N PHE A 33 0.52 5.37 -5.58
CA PHE A 33 -0.27 5.02 -4.41
C PHE A 33 -1.70 4.61 -4.79
N GLU A 34 -2.38 5.34 -5.69
CA GLU A 34 -3.70 4.95 -6.20
C GLU A 34 -3.68 3.56 -6.87
N LYS A 35 -2.64 3.24 -7.64
CA LYS A 35 -2.47 1.91 -8.25
C LYS A 35 -2.30 0.82 -7.19
N ALA A 36 -1.46 1.06 -6.19
CA ALA A 36 -1.29 0.12 -5.09
C ALA A 36 -2.59 -0.10 -4.31
N LEU A 37 -3.38 0.95 -4.09
CA LEU A 37 -4.70 0.83 -3.45
C LEU A 37 -5.68 0.00 -4.29
N LYS A 38 -5.64 0.08 -5.62
CA LYS A 38 -6.46 -0.78 -6.50
C LYS A 38 -6.07 -2.25 -6.37
N ASP A 39 -4.76 -2.55 -6.37
CA ASP A 39 -4.28 -3.92 -6.16
C ASP A 39 -4.71 -4.47 -4.78
N VAL A 40 -4.68 -3.62 -3.75
CA VAL A 40 -5.20 -3.95 -2.42
C VAL A 40 -6.69 -4.22 -2.47
N LYS A 41 -7.47 -3.35 -3.10
CA LYS A 41 -8.92 -3.52 -3.23
C LYS A 41 -9.27 -4.83 -3.94
N ASP A 42 -8.63 -5.13 -5.05
CA ASP A 42 -8.83 -6.38 -5.79
C ASP A 42 -8.50 -7.61 -4.93
N PHE A 43 -7.44 -7.54 -4.12
CA PHE A 43 -7.09 -8.58 -3.17
C PHE A 43 -8.13 -8.74 -2.05
N LEU A 44 -8.65 -7.63 -1.50
CA LEU A 44 -9.70 -7.65 -0.48
C LEU A 44 -11.01 -8.23 -1.03
N ASP A 45 -11.36 -7.90 -2.28
CA ASP A 45 -12.57 -8.35 -2.97
C ASP A 45 -12.47 -9.81 -3.47
N SER A 46 -11.27 -10.38 -3.55
CA SER A 46 -11.03 -11.76 -4.03
C SER A 46 -11.64 -12.86 -3.14
N GLY A 47 -12.09 -12.52 -1.93
CA GLY A 47 -12.60 -13.50 -0.95
C GLY A 47 -11.52 -14.37 -0.31
N ILE A 48 -10.23 -14.14 -0.60
CA ILE A 48 -9.10 -14.82 0.05
C ILE A 48 -8.99 -14.43 1.53
N PRO A 49 -9.05 -13.14 1.92
CA PRO A 49 -8.93 -12.75 3.31
C PRO A 49 -10.20 -13.10 4.10
N LYS A 50 -10.05 -13.71 5.29
CA LYS A 50 -11.16 -13.95 6.22
C LYS A 50 -11.84 -12.65 6.67
N TYR A 51 -11.06 -11.58 6.80
CA TYR A 51 -11.52 -10.24 7.12
C TYR A 51 -10.91 -9.26 6.11
N PRO A 52 -11.72 -8.62 5.25
CA PRO A 52 -11.21 -7.72 4.22
C PRO A 52 -10.88 -6.34 4.81
N VAL A 53 -9.79 -6.28 5.56
CA VAL A 53 -9.29 -5.04 6.19
C VAL A 53 -7.85 -4.81 5.76
N CYS A 54 -7.53 -3.56 5.40
CA CYS A 54 -6.15 -3.12 5.19
C CYS A 54 -5.82 -1.96 6.14
N THR A 55 -4.55 -1.89 6.55
CA THR A 55 -4.01 -0.76 7.32
C THR A 55 -3.03 0.01 6.46
N ILE A 56 -3.08 1.34 6.53
CA ILE A 56 -2.17 2.23 5.81
C ILE A 56 -1.25 2.89 6.84
N ASN A 57 0.06 2.72 6.68
CA ASN A 57 1.07 3.42 7.47
C ASN A 57 1.63 4.61 6.67
N ALA A 58 1.80 5.81 7.22
CA ALA A 58 1.24 6.39 8.44
C ALA A 58 0.46 7.66 8.08
N TRP A 59 -0.26 8.27 9.05
CA TRP A 59 -0.79 9.62 8.83
C TRP A 59 0.34 10.62 8.62
N ASN A 60 1.34 10.63 9.50
CA ASN A 60 2.39 11.65 9.56
C ASN A 60 3.72 10.98 9.99
N GLU A 61 4.37 10.31 9.04
CA GLU A 61 5.73 9.75 9.20
C GLU A 61 6.64 10.37 8.13
N TRP A 62 6.93 11.66 8.30
CA TRP A 62 7.67 12.45 7.31
C TRP A 62 9.11 12.00 7.11
N THR A 63 9.79 11.56 8.17
CA THR A 63 11.22 11.23 8.12
C THR A 63 11.52 10.00 7.27
N GLU A 64 10.56 9.10 7.10
CA GLU A 64 10.68 7.88 6.30
C GLU A 64 9.94 7.98 4.95
N GLY A 65 9.21 9.08 4.73
CA GLY A 65 8.46 9.35 3.49
C GLY A 65 7.15 8.54 3.37
N SER A 66 6.60 8.10 4.50
CA SER A 66 5.38 7.31 4.65
C SER A 66 4.27 8.14 5.31
N TYR A 67 3.94 9.29 4.72
CA TYR A 67 2.88 10.18 5.21
C TYR A 67 1.67 10.22 4.27
N LEU A 68 0.49 10.34 4.86
CA LEU A 68 -0.78 10.56 4.17
C LEU A 68 -1.30 12.00 4.37
N GLU A 69 -0.73 12.71 5.36
CA GLU A 69 -1.04 14.09 5.67
C GLU A 69 -0.87 14.99 4.43
N PRO A 70 -1.83 15.89 4.16
CA PRO A 70 -1.70 16.83 3.07
C PRO A 70 -0.44 17.69 3.20
N ASP A 71 0.27 17.85 2.10
CA ASP A 71 1.52 18.60 2.03
C ASP A 71 1.39 19.80 1.06
N THR A 72 2.49 20.50 0.80
CA THR A 72 2.54 21.60 -0.18
C THR A 72 2.87 21.15 -1.61
N VAL A 73 3.23 19.89 -1.82
CA VAL A 73 3.72 19.35 -3.11
C VAL A 73 2.60 18.59 -3.85
N ASN A 74 1.99 17.64 -3.15
CA ASN A 74 0.91 16.76 -3.56
C ASN A 74 -0.47 17.23 -3.05
N GLY A 75 -0.52 18.13 -2.06
CA GLY A 75 -1.78 18.63 -1.50
C GLY A 75 -2.62 17.49 -0.92
N MET A 76 -3.88 17.38 -1.36
CA MET A 76 -4.79 16.30 -0.95
C MET A 76 -4.61 15.00 -1.76
N GLY A 77 -3.59 14.90 -2.63
CA GLY A 77 -3.47 13.85 -3.63
C GLY A 77 -3.60 12.42 -3.07
N TYR A 78 -2.96 12.13 -1.94
CA TYR A 78 -3.05 10.83 -1.29
C TYR A 78 -4.46 10.51 -0.76
N LEU A 79 -5.13 11.48 -0.12
CA LEU A 79 -6.49 11.31 0.40
C LEU A 79 -7.51 11.19 -0.74
N GLU A 80 -7.30 11.92 -1.83
CA GLU A 80 -8.10 11.78 -3.05
C GLU A 80 -7.93 10.40 -3.68
N ALA A 81 -6.73 9.83 -3.69
CA ALA A 81 -6.49 8.46 -4.14
C ALA A 81 -7.26 7.44 -3.27
N VAL A 82 -7.25 7.59 -1.94
CA VAL A 82 -8.06 6.75 -1.04
C VAL A 82 -9.54 6.88 -1.37
N ARG A 83 -10.05 8.11 -1.52
CA ARG A 83 -11.46 8.36 -1.85
C ARG A 83 -11.86 7.73 -3.18
N LYS A 84 -11.04 7.83 -4.23
CA LYS A 84 -11.35 7.24 -5.54
C LYS A 84 -11.47 5.72 -5.52
N VAL A 85 -10.72 5.05 -4.63
CA VAL A 85 -10.68 3.58 -4.58
C VAL A 85 -11.74 3.02 -3.62
N PHE A 86 -11.99 3.68 -2.49
CA PHE A 86 -12.83 3.15 -1.40
C PHE A 86 -14.06 4.00 -1.03
N GLY A 87 -14.19 5.23 -1.56
CA GLY A 87 -15.34 6.12 -1.31
C GLY A 87 -16.43 5.97 -2.35
#